data_AF-A0A563EHN8-F1
#
_entry.id   AF-A0A563EHN8-F1
#
_cell.length_a   1.000
_cell.length_b   1.000
_cell.length_c   1.000
_cell.angle_alpha   90.00
_cell.angle_beta   90.00
_cell.angle_gamma   90.00
#
_symmetry.space_group_name_H-M   'P 1'
#
loop_
_entity.id
_entity.type
_entity.pdbx_description
1 polymer ?
#
loop_
_entity_poly.entity_id
_entity_poly.type
_entity_poly.pdbx_seq_one_letter_code
_entity_poly.pdbx_strand_id
1 'polypeptide(L)'
;MPELNQKYDWVKHLDVVLTFAVVSGRSVDDAVRTYGGNPAEPQLMTTVEAEDAALDDEGHAYVQVFAHQGAVVALENNSWSGTIPEIARRASADGGHFFSVHWNVNGAFQVVEADGGKVTAFFDPMRVGANDPGEVQPAWLDDVHFEPGQLRTACLTLVERQSGIVFAQEWLVKKLPTYRIPDVDELFRSVEGASTP
;
A
#
# COMPACT_ATOMS: atom_id res chain seq x y z
N MET A 1 -18.41 9.52 -5.74
CA MET A 1 -18.02 8.56 -4.69
C MET A 1 -19.07 7.50 -4.37
N PRO A 2 -20.39 7.78 -4.28
CA PRO A 2 -21.38 6.78 -3.84
C PRO A 2 -21.40 5.47 -4.67
N GLU A 3 -21.26 5.57 -6.00
CA GLU A 3 -21.26 4.40 -6.90
C GLU A 3 -19.98 3.55 -6.78
N LEU A 4 -18.81 4.18 -6.58
CA LEU A 4 -17.54 3.46 -6.34
C LEU A 4 -17.52 2.78 -4.98
N ASN A 5 -18.20 3.37 -3.99
CA ASN A 5 -18.30 2.73 -2.68
C ASN A 5 -19.10 1.41 -2.74
N GLN A 6 -20.21 1.36 -3.48
CA GLN A 6 -20.97 0.12 -3.64
C GLN A 6 -20.15 -1.00 -4.29
N LYS A 7 -19.25 -0.68 -5.23
CA LYS A 7 -18.35 -1.64 -5.89
C LYS A 7 -17.44 -2.36 -4.89
N TYR A 8 -16.99 -1.67 -3.84
CA TYR A 8 -16.08 -2.21 -2.83
C TYR A 8 -16.79 -2.63 -1.54
N ASP A 9 -18.12 -2.73 -1.49
CA ASP A 9 -18.85 -3.11 -0.28
C ASP A 9 -18.44 -4.49 0.27
N TRP A 10 -18.01 -5.40 -0.60
CA TRP A 10 -17.55 -6.73 -0.23
C TRP A 10 -16.31 -6.71 0.71
N VAL A 11 -15.49 -5.65 0.66
CA VAL A 11 -14.29 -5.51 1.52
C VAL A 11 -14.64 -5.37 3.00
N LYS A 12 -15.87 -4.95 3.32
CA LYS A 12 -16.36 -4.82 4.71
C LYS A 12 -16.40 -6.14 5.45
N HIS A 13 -16.49 -7.24 4.69
CA HIS A 13 -16.58 -8.59 5.24
C HIS A 13 -15.24 -9.33 5.25
N LEU A 14 -14.17 -8.69 4.75
CA LEU A 14 -12.84 -9.26 4.86
C LEU A 14 -12.26 -8.97 6.24
N ASP A 15 -11.81 -9.99 6.94
CA ASP A 15 -11.06 -9.85 8.18
C ASP A 15 -9.56 -9.99 7.89
N VAL A 16 -9.04 -9.05 7.10
CA VAL A 16 -7.64 -9.05 6.65
C VAL A 16 -6.96 -7.74 7.04
N VAL A 17 -5.69 -7.84 7.41
CA VAL A 17 -4.76 -6.72 7.44
C VAL A 17 -4.20 -6.57 6.03
N LEU A 18 -4.42 -5.42 5.40
CA LEU A 18 -4.01 -5.22 4.01
C LEU A 18 -3.22 -3.94 3.87
N THR A 19 -2.11 -4.02 3.15
CA THR A 19 -1.52 -2.86 2.49
C THR A 19 -1.58 -3.09 0.98
N PHE A 20 -2.19 -2.14 0.27
CA PHE A 20 -2.31 -2.16 -1.18
C PHE A 20 -1.67 -0.89 -1.71
N ALA A 21 -0.66 -1.06 -2.56
CA ALA A 21 0.03 0.05 -3.21
C ALA A 21 0.03 -0.11 -4.74
N VAL A 22 -0.01 1.03 -5.41
CA VAL A 22 0.13 1.16 -6.86
C VAL A 22 1.31 2.07 -7.15
N VAL A 23 2.18 1.62 -8.05
CA VAL A 23 3.37 2.34 -8.48
C VAL A 23 3.32 2.53 -9.99
N SER A 24 3.30 3.78 -10.44
CA SER A 24 3.31 4.14 -11.87
C SER A 24 4.69 4.67 -12.28
N GLY A 25 5.06 4.45 -13.54
CA GLY A 25 6.35 4.93 -14.07
C GLY A 25 7.58 4.12 -13.64
N ARG A 26 7.40 3.02 -12.90
CA ARG A 26 8.46 2.10 -12.46
C ARG A 26 8.24 0.69 -12.98
N SER A 27 9.32 -0.08 -13.08
CA SER A 27 9.23 -1.51 -13.38
C SER A 27 8.93 -2.33 -12.12
N VAL A 28 8.46 -3.58 -12.29
CA VAL A 28 8.31 -4.54 -11.18
C VAL A 28 9.63 -4.72 -10.45
N ASP A 29 10.73 -4.84 -11.18
CA ASP A 29 12.06 -4.97 -10.62
C ASP A 29 12.46 -3.80 -9.71
N ASP A 30 12.15 -2.57 -10.14
CA ASP A 30 12.43 -1.37 -9.35
C ASP A 30 11.58 -1.33 -8.08
N ALA A 31 10.31 -1.70 -8.19
CA ALA A 31 9.42 -1.79 -7.03
C ALA A 31 9.92 -2.85 -6.04
N VAL A 32 10.25 -4.06 -6.50
CA VAL A 32 10.78 -5.13 -5.63
C VAL A 32 12.05 -4.68 -4.91
N ARG A 33 12.99 -4.04 -5.60
CA ARG A 33 14.21 -3.50 -4.97
C ARG A 33 13.91 -2.38 -3.97
N THR A 34 12.88 -1.57 -4.22
CA THR A 34 12.46 -0.50 -3.31
C THR A 34 11.97 -1.06 -1.97
N TYR A 35 11.28 -2.19 -2.01
CA TYR A 35 10.87 -2.95 -0.82
C TYR A 35 12.01 -3.79 -0.22
N GLY A 36 13.22 -3.75 -0.77
CA GLY A 36 14.36 -4.52 -0.28
C GLY A 36 14.41 -5.98 -0.74
N GLY A 37 13.53 -6.39 -1.67
CA GLY A 37 13.50 -7.74 -2.22
C GLY A 37 14.47 -7.95 -3.39
N ASN A 38 14.61 -9.21 -3.81
CA ASN A 38 15.38 -9.60 -4.99
C ASN A 38 14.46 -9.96 -6.17
N PRO A 39 14.42 -9.18 -7.27
CA PRO A 39 13.51 -9.43 -8.38
C PRO A 39 13.81 -10.72 -9.16
N ALA A 40 15.02 -11.28 -9.00
CA ALA A 40 15.39 -12.55 -9.63
C ALA A 40 14.83 -13.78 -8.91
N GLU A 41 14.22 -13.62 -7.73
CA GLU A 41 13.78 -14.74 -6.87
C GLU A 41 12.28 -14.67 -6.52
N PRO A 42 11.36 -14.58 -7.51
CA PRO A 42 9.93 -14.64 -7.23
C PRO A 42 9.50 -16.05 -6.83
N GLN A 43 8.55 -16.11 -5.90
CA GLN A 43 7.79 -17.33 -5.57
C GLN A 43 6.31 -17.09 -5.87
N LEU A 44 5.62 -18.08 -6.44
CA LEU A 44 4.18 -17.95 -6.71
C LEU A 44 3.37 -18.34 -5.47
N MET A 45 2.79 -17.35 -4.80
CA MET A 45 1.99 -17.55 -3.59
C MET A 45 0.65 -16.82 -3.68
N THR A 46 -0.37 -17.37 -3.01
CA THR A 46 -1.56 -16.60 -2.60
C THR A 46 -1.22 -15.66 -1.45
N THR A 47 -2.12 -14.74 -1.08
CA THR A 47 -1.87 -13.85 0.08
C THR A 47 -1.82 -14.61 1.40
N VAL A 48 -2.56 -15.72 1.53
CA VAL A 48 -2.55 -16.58 2.72
C VAL A 48 -1.23 -17.35 2.80
N GLU A 49 -0.78 -17.95 1.69
CA GLU A 49 0.53 -18.64 1.65
C GLU A 49 1.70 -17.68 1.97
N ALA A 50 1.61 -16.42 1.55
CA ALA A 50 2.61 -15.39 1.85
C ALA A 50 2.62 -15.00 3.35
N GLU A 51 1.44 -14.88 3.96
CA GLU A 51 1.30 -14.63 5.40
C GLU A 51 1.84 -15.80 6.22
N ASP A 52 1.46 -17.03 5.87
CA ASP A 52 1.96 -18.24 6.54
C ASP A 52 3.49 -18.33 6.44
N ALA A 53 4.07 -18.03 5.27
CA ALA A 53 5.52 -17.99 5.09
C ALA A 53 6.20 -16.92 5.95
N ALA A 54 5.58 -15.75 6.15
CA ALA A 54 6.11 -14.70 7.00
C ALA A 54 6.12 -15.11 8.48
N LEU A 55 5.11 -15.86 8.94
CA LEU A 55 5.06 -16.37 10.32
C LEU A 55 6.19 -17.35 10.64
N ASP A 56 6.67 -18.08 9.64
CA ASP A 56 7.76 -19.04 9.75
C ASP A 56 9.15 -18.43 9.52
N ASP A 57 9.24 -17.15 9.11
CA ASP A 57 10.47 -16.50 8.65
C ASP A 57 10.71 -15.16 9.38
N GLU A 58 11.13 -15.28 10.64
CA GLU A 58 11.34 -14.12 11.52
C GLU A 58 12.22 -13.03 10.89
N GLY A 59 11.79 -11.77 11.06
CA GLY A 59 12.48 -10.60 10.52
C GLY A 59 12.28 -10.37 9.01
N HIS A 60 11.34 -11.09 8.38
CA HIS A 60 11.02 -10.94 6.97
C HIS A 60 9.52 -10.86 6.74
N ALA A 61 9.15 -10.23 5.64
CA ALA A 61 7.79 -10.17 5.13
C ALA A 61 7.75 -10.67 3.69
N TYR A 62 6.55 -10.91 3.18
CA TYR A 62 6.32 -11.38 1.82
C TYR A 62 5.33 -10.46 1.12
N VAL A 63 5.76 -9.86 0.01
CA VAL A 63 4.95 -8.91 -0.77
C VAL A 63 4.71 -9.45 -2.18
N GLN A 64 3.46 -9.49 -2.61
CA GLN A 64 3.12 -9.77 -4.00
C GLN A 64 3.38 -8.51 -4.83
N VAL A 65 4.24 -8.60 -5.85
CA VAL A 65 4.54 -7.47 -6.74
C VAL A 65 4.38 -7.88 -8.20
N PHE A 66 3.50 -7.21 -8.94
CA PHE A 66 3.21 -7.60 -10.32
C PHE A 66 2.74 -6.42 -11.18
N ALA A 67 2.96 -6.52 -12.49
CA ALA A 67 2.48 -5.53 -13.44
C ALA A 67 0.97 -5.70 -13.71
N HIS A 68 0.24 -4.60 -13.71
CA HIS A 68 -1.19 -4.55 -14.05
C HIS A 68 -1.55 -3.22 -14.72
N GLN A 69 -2.15 -3.28 -15.91
CA GLN A 69 -2.67 -2.11 -16.64
C GLN A 69 -1.67 -0.93 -16.77
N GLY A 70 -0.38 -1.23 -16.95
CA GLY A 70 0.66 -0.21 -17.12
C GLY A 70 1.22 0.36 -15.80
N ALA A 71 0.74 -0.11 -14.65
CA ALA A 71 1.30 0.15 -13.34
C ALA A 71 1.87 -1.14 -12.71
N VAL A 72 2.55 -0.99 -11.58
CA VAL A 72 2.96 -2.07 -10.70
C VAL A 72 2.05 -2.06 -9.47
N VAL A 73 1.53 -3.22 -9.11
CA VAL A 73 0.77 -3.43 -7.87
C VAL A 73 1.69 -4.10 -6.86
N ALA A 74 1.69 -3.59 -5.63
CA ALA A 74 2.23 -4.26 -4.46
C ALA A 74 1.10 -4.58 -3.47
N LEU A 75 1.00 -5.84 -3.06
CA LEU A 75 -0.02 -6.33 -2.15
C LEU A 75 0.63 -7.07 -0.98
N GLU A 76 0.35 -6.59 0.22
CA GLU A 76 0.88 -7.10 1.47
C GLU A 76 -0.29 -7.56 2.35
N ASN A 77 -0.32 -8.86 2.66
CA ASN A 77 -1.24 -9.41 3.65
C ASN A 77 -0.51 -9.46 5.00
N ASN A 78 -1.08 -8.81 6.00
CA ASN A 78 -0.50 -8.71 7.34
C ASN A 78 0.90 -8.05 7.40
N SER A 79 1.19 -7.16 6.46
CA SER A 79 2.39 -6.31 6.45
C SER A 79 2.03 -4.87 6.05
N TRP A 80 2.92 -3.93 6.36
CA TRP A 80 2.66 -2.48 6.35
C TRP A 80 3.76 -1.66 5.66
N SER A 81 4.65 -2.29 4.88
CA SER A 81 5.80 -1.59 4.28
C SER A 81 5.37 -0.45 3.36
N GLY A 82 4.28 -0.62 2.61
CA GLY A 82 3.71 0.43 1.76
C GLY A 82 3.24 1.68 2.51
N THR A 83 3.20 1.67 3.85
CA THR A 83 2.89 2.87 4.65
C THR A 83 4.12 3.73 4.96
N ILE A 84 5.33 3.25 4.63
CA ILE A 84 6.57 3.97 4.94
C ILE A 84 6.83 5.09 3.91
N PRO A 85 6.95 6.37 4.34
CA PRO A 85 7.30 7.49 3.48
C PRO A 85 8.54 7.26 2.60
N GLU A 86 9.58 6.61 3.12
CA GLU A 86 10.78 6.31 2.33
C GLU A 86 10.54 5.32 1.19
N ILE A 87 9.64 4.34 1.35
CA ILE A 87 9.20 3.49 0.23
C ILE A 87 8.50 4.34 -0.82
N ALA A 88 7.58 5.22 -0.39
CA ALA A 88 6.85 6.09 -1.29
C ALA A 88 7.78 7.04 -2.08
N ARG A 89 8.78 7.64 -1.43
CA ARG A 89 9.78 8.50 -2.09
C ARG A 89 10.58 7.74 -3.14
N ARG A 90 11.10 6.57 -2.79
CA ARG A 90 11.91 5.76 -3.73
C ARG A 90 11.06 5.22 -4.88
N ALA A 91 9.84 4.77 -4.60
CA ALA A 91 8.93 4.23 -5.61
C ALA A 91 8.39 5.30 -6.56
N SER A 92 8.27 6.56 -6.11
CA SER A 92 7.85 7.68 -6.96
C SER A 92 9.02 8.45 -7.60
N ALA A 93 10.28 8.05 -7.36
CA ALA A 93 11.43 8.71 -7.94
C ALA A 93 11.46 8.62 -9.49
N ASP A 94 12.24 9.49 -10.12
CA ASP A 94 12.43 9.57 -11.58
C ASP A 94 11.13 9.79 -12.38
N GLY A 95 10.20 10.58 -11.83
CA GLY A 95 8.91 10.87 -12.46
C GLY A 95 7.86 9.78 -12.28
N GLY A 96 8.05 8.89 -11.30
CA GLY A 96 7.05 7.91 -10.88
C GLY A 96 5.99 8.51 -9.96
N HIS A 97 4.97 7.70 -9.69
CA HIS A 97 3.91 8.00 -8.72
C HIS A 97 3.67 6.77 -7.86
N PHE A 98 3.47 7.00 -6.56
CA PHE A 98 3.19 5.96 -5.57
C PHE A 98 1.91 6.34 -4.82
N PHE A 99 0.99 5.39 -4.69
CA PHE A 99 -0.19 5.55 -3.85
C PHE A 99 -0.48 4.27 -3.10
N SER A 100 -0.60 4.33 -1.79
CA SER A 100 -0.94 3.18 -0.95
C SER A 100 -2.03 3.48 0.06
N VAL A 101 -2.73 2.41 0.43
CA VAL A 101 -3.65 2.38 1.54
C VAL A 101 -3.37 1.19 2.43
N HIS A 102 -3.55 1.38 3.72
CA HIS A 102 -3.40 0.35 4.73
C HIS A 102 -4.59 0.34 5.67
N TRP A 103 -4.97 -0.85 6.11
CA TRP A 103 -5.77 -1.02 7.32
C TRP A 103 -5.41 -2.30 8.08
N ASN A 104 -5.66 -2.31 9.38
CA ASN A 104 -5.56 -3.52 10.21
C ASN A 104 -6.83 -3.81 11.03
N VAL A 105 -6.84 -4.96 11.70
CA VAL A 105 -7.97 -5.42 12.54
C VAL A 105 -8.19 -4.55 13.79
N ASN A 106 -7.17 -3.79 14.22
CA ASN A 106 -7.25 -2.87 15.35
C ASN A 106 -7.80 -1.49 14.96
N GLY A 107 -8.20 -1.30 13.70
CA GLY A 107 -8.73 -0.04 13.19
C GLY A 107 -7.67 1.02 12.92
N ALA A 108 -6.39 0.64 12.78
CA ALA A 108 -5.39 1.57 12.25
C ALA A 108 -5.57 1.67 10.73
N PHE A 109 -5.55 2.89 10.21
CA PHE A 109 -5.57 3.18 8.78
C PHE A 109 -4.43 4.12 8.42
N GLN A 110 -3.93 4.01 7.20
CA GLN A 110 -2.95 4.96 6.67
C GLN A 110 -3.14 5.10 5.16
N VAL A 111 -3.10 6.33 4.68
CA VAL A 111 -2.96 6.66 3.25
C VAL A 111 -1.60 7.30 3.04
N VAL A 112 -0.90 6.87 1.99
CA VAL A 112 0.37 7.47 1.58
C VAL A 112 0.36 7.73 0.08
N GLU A 113 0.74 8.93 -0.32
CA GLU A 113 0.95 9.30 -1.71
C GLU A 113 2.30 9.98 -1.86
N ALA A 114 3.02 9.65 -2.93
CA ALA A 114 4.20 10.39 -3.33
C ALA A 114 4.26 10.55 -4.86
N ASP A 115 4.74 11.71 -5.30
CA ASP A 115 4.94 12.07 -6.70
C ASP A 115 6.35 12.61 -6.87
N GLY A 116 7.11 12.05 -7.82
CA GLY A 116 8.46 12.54 -8.14
C GLY A 116 9.44 12.50 -6.95
N GLY A 117 9.27 11.56 -6.03
CA GLY A 117 10.11 11.43 -4.84
C GLY A 117 9.71 12.32 -3.65
N LYS A 118 8.57 13.00 -3.72
CA LYS A 118 8.04 13.82 -2.62
C LYS A 118 6.73 13.24 -2.11
N VAL A 119 6.63 13.06 -0.79
CA VAL A 119 5.37 12.67 -0.15
C VAL A 119 4.38 13.82 -0.23
N THR A 120 3.23 13.58 -0.83
CA THR A 120 2.15 14.54 -1.06
C THR A 120 0.90 14.22 -0.25
N ALA A 121 0.78 13.00 0.26
CA ALA A 121 -0.22 12.61 1.24
C ALA A 121 0.36 11.64 2.26
N PHE A 122 0.04 11.85 3.53
CA PHE A 122 0.39 10.98 4.64
C PHE A 122 -0.58 11.26 5.78
N PHE A 123 -1.67 10.50 5.90
CA PHE A 123 -2.70 10.75 6.90
C PHE A 123 -3.49 9.49 7.26
N ASP A 124 -4.13 9.51 8.44
CA ASP A 124 -5.12 8.52 8.85
C ASP A 124 -6.53 9.02 8.43
N PRO A 125 -7.26 8.30 7.55
CA PRO A 125 -8.65 8.58 7.20
C PRO A 125 -9.61 8.82 8.38
N MET A 126 -9.35 8.24 9.54
CA MET A 126 -10.15 8.44 10.76
C MET A 126 -9.89 9.77 11.45
N ARG A 127 -8.80 10.44 11.10
CA ARG A 127 -8.31 11.66 11.75
C ARG A 127 -8.33 12.89 10.84
N VAL A 128 -8.90 12.78 9.63
CA VAL A 128 -9.00 13.91 8.70
C VAL A 128 -9.67 15.12 9.36
N GLY A 129 -9.05 16.29 9.22
CA GLY A 129 -9.46 17.52 9.90
C GLY A 129 -8.91 17.69 11.33
N ALA A 130 -8.24 16.68 11.89
CA ALA A 130 -7.42 16.88 13.09
C ALA A 130 -6.18 17.72 12.74
N ASN A 131 -5.79 18.61 13.65
CA ASN A 131 -4.55 19.38 13.51
C ASN A 131 -3.37 18.55 14.01
N ASP A 132 -2.93 17.60 13.19
CA ASP A 132 -1.79 16.72 13.49
C ASP A 132 -0.56 17.16 12.67
N PRO A 133 0.51 17.67 13.31
CA PRO A 133 1.69 18.15 12.60
C PRO A 133 2.48 17.03 11.91
N GLY A 134 2.20 15.76 12.21
CA GLY A 134 2.80 14.61 11.55
C GLY A 134 2.11 14.21 10.23
N GLU A 135 0.95 14.79 9.91
CA GLU A 135 0.19 14.45 8.72
C GLU A 135 0.44 15.43 7.56
N VAL A 136 0.37 14.89 6.34
CA VAL A 136 0.30 15.65 5.10
C VAL A 136 -1.08 15.39 4.48
N GLN A 137 -1.96 16.37 4.58
CA GLN A 137 -3.30 16.30 4.00
C GLN A 137 -3.32 17.01 2.63
N PRO A 138 -3.53 16.28 1.52
CA PRO A 138 -3.54 16.86 0.18
C PRO A 138 -4.83 17.61 -0.13
N ALA A 139 -4.77 18.56 -1.07
CA ALA A 139 -5.94 19.37 -1.46
C ALA A 139 -7.11 18.55 -2.02
N TRP A 140 -6.85 17.40 -2.63
CA TRP A 140 -7.92 16.54 -3.15
C TRP A 140 -8.80 15.92 -2.05
N LEU A 141 -8.40 16.00 -0.78
CA LEU A 141 -9.21 15.54 0.36
C LEU A 141 -10.47 16.37 0.58
N ASP A 142 -10.51 17.63 0.13
CA ASP A 142 -11.67 18.50 0.31
C ASP A 142 -12.96 17.91 -0.29
N ASP A 143 -12.81 17.06 -1.31
CA ASP A 143 -13.91 16.36 -2.00
C ASP A 143 -14.15 14.93 -1.46
N VAL A 144 -13.50 14.54 -0.36
CA VAL A 144 -13.54 13.19 0.18
C VAL A 144 -14.17 13.19 1.58
N HIS A 145 -15.17 12.33 1.75
CA HIS A 145 -15.83 12.09 3.04
C HIS A 145 -15.55 10.65 3.49
N PHE A 146 -15.00 10.53 4.69
CA PHE A 146 -14.73 9.25 5.34
C PHE A 146 -15.83 8.94 6.35
N GLU A 147 -16.69 7.98 6.01
CA GLU A 147 -17.67 7.45 6.96
C GLU A 147 -17.04 6.28 7.73
N PRO A 148 -17.13 6.21 9.07
CA PRO A 148 -16.49 5.15 9.87
C PRO A 148 -16.82 3.72 9.41
N GLY A 149 -18.05 3.47 8.94
CA GLY A 149 -18.48 2.17 8.41
C GLY A 149 -18.06 1.87 6.96
N GLN A 150 -17.37 2.80 6.30
CA GLN A 150 -17.00 2.75 4.88
C GLN A 150 -15.50 2.97 4.65
N LEU A 151 -14.68 3.03 5.71
CA LEU A 151 -13.27 3.44 5.59
C LEU A 151 -12.47 2.58 4.60
N ARG A 152 -12.60 1.25 4.68
CA ARG A 152 -11.92 0.31 3.76
C ARG A 152 -12.36 0.51 2.31
N THR A 153 -13.66 0.67 2.11
CA THR A 153 -14.28 0.97 0.81
C THR A 153 -13.80 2.31 0.25
N ALA A 154 -13.72 3.33 1.09
CA ALA A 154 -13.20 4.65 0.74
C ALA A 154 -11.70 4.58 0.37
N CYS A 155 -10.91 3.79 1.08
CA CYS A 155 -9.50 3.57 0.77
C CYS A 155 -9.31 2.97 -0.63
N LEU A 156 -10.01 1.87 -0.96
CA LEU A 156 -9.91 1.28 -2.30
C LEU A 156 -10.43 2.21 -3.40
N THR A 157 -11.47 2.99 -3.10
CA THR A 157 -11.99 4.03 -4.01
C THR A 157 -10.95 5.13 -4.27
N LEU A 158 -10.17 5.52 -3.25
CA LEU A 158 -9.10 6.50 -3.39
C LEU A 158 -7.98 5.96 -4.27
N VAL A 159 -7.56 4.70 -4.08
CA VAL A 159 -6.55 4.09 -4.96
C VAL A 159 -7.02 4.12 -6.42
N GLU A 160 -8.26 3.71 -6.68
CA GLU A 160 -8.82 3.74 -8.04
C GLU A 160 -8.90 5.16 -8.60
N ARG A 161 -9.32 6.15 -7.80
CA ARG A 161 -9.40 7.55 -8.22
C ARG A 161 -8.04 8.13 -8.57
N GLN A 162 -7.01 7.84 -7.78
CA GLN A 162 -5.69 8.46 -7.91
C GLN A 162 -4.78 7.73 -8.89
N SER A 163 -4.93 6.42 -9.03
CA SER A 163 -4.06 5.60 -9.88
C SER A 163 -4.74 5.04 -11.13
N GLY A 164 -6.09 5.06 -11.18
CA GLY A 164 -6.86 4.37 -12.21
C GLY A 164 -6.93 2.84 -12.03
N ILE A 165 -6.24 2.27 -11.02
CA ILE A 165 -6.17 0.83 -10.81
C ILE A 165 -7.30 0.37 -9.89
N VAL A 166 -8.09 -0.58 -10.40
CA VAL A 166 -9.17 -1.25 -9.68
C VAL A 166 -8.59 -2.39 -8.86
N PHE A 167 -8.91 -2.44 -7.56
CA PHE A 167 -8.59 -3.62 -6.76
C PHE A 167 -9.46 -4.80 -7.20
N ALA A 168 -8.83 -5.88 -7.67
CA ALA A 168 -9.54 -7.09 -8.04
C ALA A 168 -9.53 -8.10 -6.89
N GLN A 169 -10.72 -8.52 -6.44
CA GLN A 169 -10.87 -9.49 -5.34
C GLN A 169 -10.10 -10.80 -5.59
N GLU A 170 -9.98 -11.22 -6.85
CA GLU A 170 -9.23 -12.41 -7.25
C GLU A 170 -7.74 -12.37 -6.87
N TRP A 171 -7.14 -11.19 -6.67
CA TRP A 171 -5.72 -11.08 -6.27
C TRP A 171 -5.45 -11.68 -4.90
N LEU A 172 -6.45 -11.71 -4.01
CA LEU A 172 -6.34 -12.31 -2.69
C LEU A 172 -6.18 -13.84 -2.74
N VAL A 173 -6.69 -14.50 -3.78
CA VAL A 173 -6.70 -15.97 -3.87
C VAL A 173 -5.84 -16.51 -5.01
N LYS A 174 -5.35 -15.62 -5.88
CA LYS A 174 -4.50 -15.98 -7.02
C LYS A 174 -3.05 -16.13 -6.57
N LYS A 175 -2.39 -17.15 -7.10
CA LYS A 175 -0.93 -17.24 -7.00
C LYS A 175 -0.28 -16.19 -7.88
N LEU A 176 0.40 -15.24 -7.26
CA LEU A 176 1.07 -14.11 -7.91
C LEU A 176 2.56 -14.11 -7.54
N PRO A 177 3.43 -13.42 -8.31
CA PRO A 177 4.82 -13.25 -7.95
C PRO A 177 4.95 -12.56 -6.58
N THR A 178 5.50 -13.28 -5.63
CA THR A 178 5.72 -12.87 -4.26
C THR A 178 7.21 -12.86 -3.97
N TYR A 179 7.64 -11.83 -3.27
CA TYR A 179 9.03 -11.58 -2.96
C TYR A 179 9.20 -11.51 -1.45
N ARG A 180 10.20 -12.25 -0.97
CA ARG A 180 10.70 -12.14 0.39
C ARG A 180 11.43 -10.80 0.54
N ILE A 181 11.04 -10.02 1.53
CA ILE A 181 11.62 -8.73 1.86
C ILE A 181 12.05 -8.72 3.33
N PRO A 182 13.07 -7.94 3.72
CA PRO A 182 13.34 -7.72 5.14
C PRO A 182 12.15 -7.03 5.80
N ASP A 183 12.01 -7.22 7.12
CA ASP A 183 11.14 -6.38 7.93
C ASP A 183 11.46 -4.90 7.68
N VAL A 184 10.42 -4.07 7.61
CA VAL A 184 10.58 -2.69 7.14
C VAL A 184 11.37 -1.83 8.12
N ASP A 185 11.33 -2.13 9.42
CA ASP A 185 12.14 -1.45 10.42
C ASP A 185 13.61 -1.84 10.30
N GLU A 186 13.92 -3.08 9.92
CA GLU A 186 15.28 -3.51 9.59
C GLU A 186 15.77 -2.83 8.31
N LEU A 187 14.94 -2.82 7.26
CA LEU A 187 15.26 -2.24 5.95
C LEU A 187 15.73 -0.78 6.07
N PHE A 188 15.09 -0.01 6.95
CA PHE A 188 15.34 1.42 7.10
C PHE A 188 15.98 1.81 8.44
N ARG A 189 16.49 0.87 9.23
CA ARG A 189 17.14 1.14 10.54
C ARG A 189 18.19 2.25 10.49
N SER A 190 18.90 2.38 9.37
CA SER A 190 19.99 3.36 9.17
C SER A 190 19.59 4.61 8.38
N VAL A 191 18.32 4.74 7.99
CA VAL A 191 17.81 5.86 7.19
C VAL A 191 17.10 6.85 8.11
N GLU A 192 17.73 7.99 8.36
CA GLU A 192 17.14 9.08 9.13
C GLU A 192 15.89 9.63 8.43
N GLY A 193 14.79 9.82 9.18
CA GLY A 193 13.54 10.34 8.64
C GLY A 193 12.77 9.38 7.73
N ALA A 194 13.07 8.08 7.75
CA ALA A 194 12.39 7.10 6.88
C ALA A 194 10.86 7.06 7.08
N SER A 195 10.41 7.24 8.33
CA SER A 195 9.00 7.24 8.72
C SER A 195 8.37 8.63 8.73
N THR A 196 9.10 9.67 8.31
CA THR A 196 8.60 11.05 8.27
C THR A 196 8.28 11.44 6.82
N PRO A 197 7.09 12.02 6.54
CA PRO A 197 6.72 12.45 5.20
C PRO A 197 7.62 13.56 4.64
#